data_AF-A0A410YIM9-F1
#
_entry.id   AF-A0A410YIM9-F1
#
_cell.length_a   1.000
_cell.length_b   1.000
_cell.length_c   1.000
_cell.angle_alpha   90.00
_cell.angle_beta   90.00
_cell.angle_gamma   90.00
#
_symmetry.space_group_name_H-M   'P 1'
#
loop_
_entity.id
_entity.type
_entity.pdbx_description
1 polymer ?
#
loop_
_entity_poly.entity_id
_entity_poly.type
_entity_poly.pdbx_seq_one_letter_code
_entity_poly.pdbx_strand_id
1 'polypeptide(L)'
;MNSEERQRLDDWAAHLSSELGIASDEFRAAMDVDGILDLAGVAAHSVIRPAAPVTTFLVGYAAGLAAAAGTDPSSAIRSADALSRAALAAASDATQPAAAAAASDLAPESAASSGSATSSAEPSGSASSGPAPFGTAE
;
A
#
# COMPACT_ATOMS: atom_id res chain seq x y z
N MET A 1 -5.65 10.51 -2.91
CA MET A 1 -5.05 11.31 -3.99
C MET A 1 -6.04 12.39 -4.38
N ASN A 2 -5.61 13.65 -4.47
CA ASN A 2 -6.49 14.74 -4.92
C ASN A 2 -6.66 14.71 -6.46
N SER A 3 -7.60 15.49 -6.99
CA SER A 3 -7.92 15.46 -8.43
C SER A 3 -6.76 15.90 -9.33
N GLU A 4 -5.93 16.84 -8.88
CA GLU A 4 -4.77 17.30 -9.64
C GLU A 4 -3.66 16.23 -9.71
N GLU A 5 -3.38 15.57 -8.59
CA GLU A 5 -2.44 14.45 -8.53
C GLU A 5 -2.88 13.30 -9.43
N ARG A 6 -4.18 12.99 -9.42
CA ARG A 6 -4.76 11.98 -10.31
C ARG A 6 -4.56 12.35 -11.78
N GLN A 7 -4.83 13.61 -12.14
CA GLN A 7 -4.63 14.08 -13.51
C GLN A 7 -3.16 13.96 -13.93
N ARG A 8 -2.20 14.37 -13.07
CA ARG A 8 -0.77 14.24 -13.38
C ARG A 8 -0.34 12.79 -13.59
N LEU A 9 -0.88 11.86 -12.79
CA LEU A 9 -0.62 10.43 -12.96
C LEU A 9 -1.18 9.91 -14.28
N ASP A 10 -2.41 10.29 -14.62
CA ASP A 10 -3.07 9.91 -15.86
C ASP A 10 -2.30 10.43 -17.09
N ASP A 11 -1.86 11.69 -17.06
CA ASP A 11 -1.06 12.31 -18.12
C ASP A 11 0.29 11.60 -18.29
N TRP A 12 0.96 11.29 -17.17
CA TRP A 12 2.21 10.54 -17.18
C TRP A 12 2.04 9.13 -17.75
N ALA A 13 0.99 8.41 -17.32
CA ALA A 13 0.68 7.08 -17.81
C ALA A 13 0.37 7.08 -19.32
N ALA A 14 -0.37 8.09 -19.80
CA ALA A 14 -0.64 8.25 -21.22
C ALA A 14 0.64 8.54 -22.02
N HIS A 15 1.51 9.42 -21.52
CA HIS A 15 2.79 9.72 -22.17
C HIS A 15 3.69 8.48 -22.28
N LEU A 16 3.91 7.76 -21.17
CA LEU A 16 4.71 6.53 -21.18
C LEU A 16 4.11 5.44 -22.06
N SER A 17 2.78 5.28 -22.05
CA SER A 17 2.10 4.30 -22.90
C SER A 17 2.36 4.58 -24.38
N SER A 18 2.27 5.85 -24.79
CA SER A 18 2.60 6.28 -26.14
C SER A 18 4.04 5.94 -26.54
N GLU A 19 5.02 6.25 -25.69
CA GLU A 19 6.45 5.95 -25.95
C GLU A 19 6.73 4.44 -26.04
N LEU A 20 5.96 3.62 -25.31
CA LEU A 20 6.07 2.17 -25.32
C LEU A 20 5.23 1.48 -26.41
N GLY A 21 4.48 2.25 -27.21
CA GLY A 21 3.59 1.72 -28.25
C GLY A 21 2.37 0.97 -27.69
N ILE A 22 1.96 1.26 -26.46
CA ILE A 22 0.78 0.70 -25.81
C ILE A 22 -0.40 1.63 -26.12
N ALA A 23 -1.48 1.10 -26.69
CA ALA A 23 -2.69 1.89 -26.92
C ALA A 23 -3.28 2.36 -25.58
N SER A 24 -3.28 3.67 -25.33
CA SER A 24 -3.72 4.25 -24.06
C SER A 24 -5.14 3.85 -23.65
N ASP A 25 -6.03 3.63 -24.64
CA ASP A 25 -7.41 3.19 -24.39
C ASP A 25 -7.48 1.75 -23.89
N GLU A 26 -6.62 0.85 -24.40
CA GLU A 26 -6.49 -0.52 -23.90
C GLU A 26 -5.91 -0.52 -22.48
N PHE A 27 -4.87 0.28 -22.24
CA PHE A 27 -4.26 0.39 -20.91
C PHE A 27 -5.26 0.88 -19.87
N ARG A 28 -5.98 1.98 -20.16
CA ARG A 28 -6.98 2.56 -19.25
C ARG A 28 -8.18 1.65 -19.02
N ALA A 29 -8.63 0.91 -20.04
CA ALA A 29 -9.75 -0.02 -19.88
C ALA A 29 -9.36 -1.29 -19.13
N ALA A 30 -8.12 -1.75 -19.25
CA ALA A 30 -7.67 -3.01 -18.67
C ALA A 30 -7.12 -2.91 -17.24
N MET A 31 -6.70 -1.72 -16.80
CA MET A 31 -5.95 -1.55 -15.54
C MET A 31 -6.73 -0.77 -14.48
N ASP A 32 -6.95 -1.41 -13.34
CA ASP A 32 -7.39 -0.77 -12.10
C ASP A 32 -6.19 -0.11 -11.39
N VAL A 33 -5.92 1.14 -11.75
CA VAL A 33 -4.79 1.92 -11.20
C VAL A 33 -4.91 2.09 -9.68
N ASP A 34 -6.11 2.33 -9.17
CA ASP A 34 -6.32 2.52 -7.74
C ASP A 34 -6.04 1.23 -6.97
N GLY A 35 -6.53 0.09 -7.47
CA GLY A 35 -6.20 -1.22 -6.90
C GLY A 35 -4.70 -1.54 -6.90
N ILE A 36 -3.96 -1.15 -7.95
CA ILE A 36 -2.50 -1.32 -8.00
C ILE A 36 -1.81 -0.48 -6.92
N LEU A 37 -2.20 0.78 -6.77
CA LEU A 37 -1.58 1.69 -5.81
C LEU A 37 -1.91 1.29 -4.36
N ASP A 38 -3.13 0.84 -4.10
CA ASP A 38 -3.53 0.33 -2.79
C ASP A 38 -2.75 -0.93 -2.43
N LEU A 39 -2.61 -1.87 -3.36
CA LEU A 39 -1.82 -3.09 -3.16
C LEU A 39 -0.34 -2.78 -2.89
N ALA A 40 0.25 -1.84 -3.63
CA ALA A 40 1.60 -1.38 -3.38
C ALA A 40 1.75 -0.78 -1.98
N GLY A 41 0.76 0.01 -1.56
CA GLY A 41 0.67 0.57 -0.21
C GLY A 41 0.67 -0.52 0.85
N VAL A 42 -0.20 -1.53 0.71
CA VAL A 42 -0.25 -2.67 1.64
C VAL A 42 1.10 -3.39 1.73
N ALA A 43 1.72 -3.69 0.60
CA ALA A 43 3.01 -4.38 0.56
C ALA A 43 4.13 -3.58 1.25
N ALA A 44 4.20 -2.27 1.01
CA ALA A 44 5.20 -1.40 1.62
C ALA A 44 5.09 -1.31 3.15
N HIS A 45 3.87 -1.31 3.67
CA HIS A 45 3.62 -1.22 5.11
C HIS A 45 3.74 -2.57 5.82
N SER A 46 3.34 -3.65 5.17
CA SER A 46 3.20 -4.96 5.82
C SER A 46 4.43 -5.85 5.67
N VAL A 47 5.28 -5.60 4.66
CA VAL A 47 6.52 -6.36 4.41
C VAL A 47 7.73 -5.49 4.69
N ILE A 48 8.09 -4.61 3.74
CA ILE A 48 9.16 -3.61 3.82
C ILE A 48 8.93 -2.56 2.72
N ARG A 49 9.46 -1.34 2.87
CA ARG A 49 9.28 -0.26 1.87
C ARG A 49 9.62 -0.68 0.41
N PRO A 50 10.70 -1.44 0.13
CA PRO A 50 10.99 -1.92 -1.22
C PRO A 50 9.97 -2.91 -1.80
N ALA A 51 9.05 -3.45 -1.00
CA ALA A 51 8.06 -4.42 -1.48
C ALA A 51 7.03 -3.79 -2.43
N ALA A 52 6.74 -2.48 -2.32
CA ALA A 52 5.83 -1.79 -3.24
C ALA A 52 6.23 -1.96 -4.73
N PRO A 53 7.42 -1.52 -5.18
CA PRO A 53 7.80 -1.63 -6.59
C PRO A 53 7.94 -3.08 -7.07
N VAL A 54 8.36 -4.01 -6.20
CA VAL A 54 8.45 -5.44 -6.56
C VAL A 54 7.06 -6.03 -6.79
N THR A 55 6.11 -5.68 -5.94
CA THR A 55 4.72 -6.17 -6.03
C THR A 55 4.04 -5.68 -7.30
N THR A 56 4.15 -4.38 -7.61
CA THR A 56 3.52 -3.83 -8.82
C THR A 56 4.14 -4.38 -10.10
N PHE A 57 5.44 -4.63 -10.13
CA PHE A 57 6.09 -5.29 -11.27
C PHE A 57 5.56 -6.72 -11.48
N LEU A 58 5.43 -7.51 -10.42
CA LEU A 58 4.90 -8.88 -10.50
C LEU A 58 3.44 -8.90 -10.99
N VAL A 59 2.62 -7.96 -10.50
CA VAL A 59 1.23 -7.81 -10.96
C VAL A 59 1.18 -7.46 -12.44
N GLY A 60 1.98 -6.49 -12.90
CA GLY A 60 2.08 -6.13 -14.32
C GLY A 60 2.54 -7.30 -15.18
N TYR A 61 3.53 -8.07 -14.70
CA TYR A 61 4.02 -9.26 -15.39
C TYR A 61 2.93 -10.34 -15.50
N ALA A 62 2.20 -10.62 -14.41
CA ALA A 62 1.08 -11.57 -14.41
C ALA A 62 -0.07 -11.11 -15.31
N ALA A 63 -0.37 -9.80 -15.34
CA ALA A 63 -1.37 -9.22 -16.24
C ALA A 63 -0.97 -9.40 -17.71
N GLY A 64 0.31 -9.22 -18.05
CA GLY A 64 0.84 -9.47 -19.39
C GLY A 64 0.73 -10.95 -19.79
N LEU A 65 1.01 -11.88 -18.87
CA LEU A 65 0.80 -13.31 -19.10
C LEU A 65 -0.67 -13.65 -19.32
N ALA A 66 -1.58 -13.06 -18.53
CA ALA A 66 -3.02 -13.23 -18.68
C ALA A 66 -3.51 -12.72 -20.04
N ALA A 67 -3.07 -11.53 -20.45
CA ALA A 67 -3.37 -10.95 -21.76
C ALA A 67 -2.88 -11.87 -22.90
N ALA A 68 -1.64 -12.35 -22.82
CA ALA A 68 -1.06 -13.25 -23.81
C ALA A 68 -1.80 -14.60 -23.90
N ALA A 69 -2.42 -15.04 -22.80
CA ALA A 69 -3.26 -16.23 -22.74
C ALA A 69 -4.72 -15.97 -23.18
N GLY A 70 -5.08 -14.74 -23.59
CA GLY A 70 -6.44 -14.37 -23.97
C GLY A 70 -7.41 -14.28 -22.77
N THR A 71 -6.89 -14.07 -21.57
CA THR A 71 -7.67 -13.92 -20.33
C THR A 71 -7.63 -12.46 -19.85
N ASP A 72 -8.58 -12.12 -18.97
CA ASP A 72 -8.72 -10.77 -18.41
C ASP A 72 -7.47 -10.35 -17.61
N PRO A 73 -6.72 -9.33 -18.05
CA PRO A 73 -5.51 -8.85 -17.36
C PRO A 73 -5.81 -8.32 -15.94
N SER A 74 -7.00 -7.79 -15.71
CA SER A 74 -7.40 -7.25 -14.40
C SER A 74 -7.56 -8.34 -13.33
N SER A 75 -7.66 -9.62 -13.75
CA SER A 75 -7.65 -10.76 -12.83
C SER A 75 -6.35 -10.89 -12.04
N ALA A 76 -5.23 -10.38 -12.57
CA ALA A 76 -3.94 -10.38 -11.90
C ALA A 76 -3.95 -9.50 -10.64
N ILE A 77 -4.55 -8.30 -10.71
CA ILE A 77 -4.67 -7.38 -9.57
C ILE A 77 -5.52 -8.02 -8.47
N ARG A 78 -6.70 -8.54 -8.83
CA ARG A 78 -7.61 -9.21 -7.88
C ARG A 78 -6.95 -10.41 -7.21
N SER A 79 -6.24 -11.22 -7.98
CA SER A 79 -5.53 -12.40 -7.45
C SER A 79 -4.39 -12.00 -6.52
N ALA A 80 -3.61 -10.98 -6.89
CA ALA A 80 -2.49 -10.51 -6.08
C ALA A 80 -2.96 -9.87 -4.76
N ASP A 81 -4.04 -9.09 -4.77
CA ASP A 81 -4.65 -8.54 -3.55
C ASP A 81 -5.15 -9.66 -2.62
N ALA A 82 -5.91 -10.62 -3.17
CA ALA A 82 -6.42 -11.75 -2.39
C ALA A 82 -5.30 -12.60 -1.76
N LEU A 83 -4.27 -12.94 -2.55
CA LEU A 83 -3.12 -13.72 -2.09
C LEU A 83 -2.31 -12.95 -1.03
N SER A 84 -2.12 -11.64 -1.22
CA SER A 84 -1.40 -10.79 -0.25
C SER A 84 -2.15 -10.74 1.08
N ARG A 85 -3.47 -10.50 1.06
CA ARG A 85 -4.30 -10.49 2.28
C ARG A 85 -4.28 -11.84 2.99
N ALA A 86 -4.39 -12.94 2.26
CA ALA A 86 -4.34 -14.28 2.84
C ALA A 86 -2.99 -14.56 3.52
N ALA A 87 -1.88 -14.18 2.89
CA ALA A 87 -0.54 -14.35 3.47
C ALA A 87 -0.35 -13.51 4.74
N LEU A 88 -0.83 -12.26 4.75
CA LEU A 88 -0.76 -11.38 5.93
C LEU A 88 -1.62 -11.86 7.10
N ALA A 89 -2.82 -12.38 6.81
CA ALA A 89 -3.66 -13.01 7.82
C ALA A 89 -2.98 -14.24 8.45
N ALA A 90 -2.44 -15.14 7.63
CA ALA A 90 -1.73 -16.33 8.11
C ALA A 90 -0.50 -16.00 8.97
N ALA A 91 0.24 -14.93 8.63
CA ALA A 91 1.39 -14.48 9.41
C ALA A 91 0.98 -13.87 10.77
N SER A 92 -0.18 -13.23 10.83
CA SER A 92 -0.74 -12.66 12.06
C SER A 92 -1.22 -13.76 13.01
N ASP A 93 -1.91 -14.78 12.49
CA ASP A 93 -2.34 -15.96 13.27
C ASP A 93 -1.14 -16.73 13.84
N ALA A 94 -0.06 -16.89 13.06
CA ALA A 94 1.16 -17.56 13.52
C ALA A 94 1.91 -16.79 14.62
N THR A 95 1.68 -15.48 14.73
CA THR A 95 2.33 -14.60 15.71
C THR A 95 1.55 -14.51 17.02
N GLN A 96 0.29 -14.94 17.07
CA GLN A 96 -0.52 -14.90 18.28
C GLN A 96 -0.16 -16.11 19.18
N PRO A 97 0.57 -15.91 20.31
CA PRO A 97 0.82 -17.02 21.22
C PRO A 97 -0.45 -17.29 22.04
N ALA A 98 -0.49 -18.47 22.66
CA ALA A 98 -1.46 -18.91 23.65
C ALA A 98 -1.57 -17.98 24.89
N ALA A 99 -1.92 -16.70 24.71
CA ALA A 99 -1.99 -15.67 25.74
C ALA A 99 -3.38 -15.57 26.40
N ALA A 100 -4.39 -16.27 25.89
CA ALA A 100 -5.72 -16.36 26.54
C ALA A 100 -5.82 -17.51 27.57
N ALA A 101 -4.84 -18.42 27.64
CA ALA A 101 -4.85 -19.55 28.57
C ALA A 101 -4.22 -19.25 29.95
N ALA A 102 -3.70 -18.04 30.18
CA ALA A 102 -2.99 -17.66 31.40
C ALA A 102 -3.64 -16.49 32.17
N ALA A 103 -4.93 -16.22 31.94
CA ALA A 103 -5.72 -15.24 32.71
C ALA A 103 -6.85 -15.94 33.47
N SER A 104 -6.51 -16.95 34.28
CA SER A 104 -7.36 -17.48 35.34
C SER A 104 -6.48 -18.13 36.41
N ASP A 105 -5.55 -17.35 36.96
CA ASP A 105 -5.11 -17.55 38.33
C ASP A 105 -4.52 -16.24 38.88
N LEU A 106 -4.71 -16.02 40.18
CA LEU A 106 -4.27 -14.90 41.03
C LEU A 106 -5.26 -13.73 41.25
N ALA A 107 -5.86 -13.80 42.45
CA ALA A 107 -6.63 -12.78 43.16
C ALA A 107 -5.79 -11.55 43.56
N PRO A 108 -6.41 -10.41 43.93
CA PRO A 108 -5.71 -9.17 44.21
C PRO A 108 -5.40 -8.97 45.71
N GLU A 109 -4.20 -8.47 46.02
CA GLU A 109 -3.92 -7.78 47.28
C GLU A 109 -3.57 -6.30 47.02
N SER A 110 -4.20 -5.44 47.81
CA SER A 110 -4.13 -3.99 47.77
C SER A 110 -2.91 -3.44 48.52
N ALA A 111 -2.36 -2.32 48.05
CA ALA A 111 -2.35 -1.03 48.77
C ALA A 111 -1.41 -0.01 48.10
N ALA A 112 -1.97 1.19 47.84
CA ALA A 112 -1.49 2.57 48.01
C ALA A 112 0.04 2.85 48.08
N SER A 113 0.61 3.99 47.65
CA SER A 113 0.08 5.35 47.48
C SER A 113 1.12 6.25 46.80
N SER A 114 0.62 7.25 46.05
CA SER A 114 1.09 8.65 45.96
C SER A 114 2.47 9.05 45.38
N GLY A 115 2.41 9.96 44.40
CA GLY A 115 3.49 10.89 44.05
C GLY A 115 3.16 11.77 42.83
N SER A 116 2.52 12.93 43.05
CA SER A 116 2.28 13.99 42.04
C SER A 116 3.57 14.75 41.68
N ALA A 117 3.66 15.25 40.43
CA ALA A 117 3.92 16.66 40.05
C ALA A 117 4.49 16.76 38.61
N THR A 118 3.73 17.30 37.65
CA THR A 118 3.75 18.68 37.08
C THR A 118 4.61 18.85 35.82
N SER A 119 3.98 19.50 34.83
CA SER A 119 4.50 20.61 34.00
C SER A 119 4.68 20.34 32.49
N SER A 120 3.69 20.83 31.75
CA SER A 120 3.77 21.79 30.62
C SER A 120 4.94 21.76 29.64
N ALA A 121 4.65 21.58 28.35
CA ALA A 121 4.60 22.66 27.33
C ALA A 121 4.94 22.14 25.92
N GLU A 122 4.04 22.36 24.95
CA GLU A 122 4.38 22.41 23.51
C GLU A 122 5.08 23.76 23.20
N PRO A 123 5.84 23.90 22.08
CA PRO A 123 5.18 24.26 20.82
C PRO A 123 5.79 23.70 19.52
N SER A 124 4.94 23.80 18.51
CA SER A 124 5.07 23.70 17.05
C SER A 124 6.40 24.09 16.38
N GLY A 125 6.69 23.40 15.27
CA GLY A 125 7.63 23.82 14.23
C GLY A 125 7.33 23.19 12.86
N SER A 126 6.85 24.02 11.92
CA SER A 126 6.57 23.72 10.51
C SER A 126 7.83 23.72 9.62
N ALA A 127 7.84 22.88 8.57
CA ALA A 127 8.23 23.19 7.17
C ALA A 127 8.47 21.85 6.41
N SER A 128 7.64 21.45 5.43
CA SER A 128 7.60 21.89 4.03
C SER A 128 8.87 21.62 3.23
N SER A 129 8.83 20.59 2.37
CA SER A 129 9.41 20.62 1.02
C SER A 129 8.84 19.47 0.19
N GLY A 130 7.94 19.80 -0.75
CA GLY A 130 7.52 18.91 -1.84
C GLY A 130 8.37 19.15 -3.09
N PRO A 131 8.64 18.13 -3.92
CA PRO A 131 9.37 18.31 -5.18
C PRO A 131 8.49 18.90 -6.29
N ALA A 132 9.10 19.69 -7.17
CA ALA A 132 8.47 20.35 -8.32
C ALA A 132 8.06 19.36 -9.45
N PRO A 133 7.05 19.69 -10.27
CA PRO A 133 6.68 18.89 -11.44
C PRO A 133 7.65 19.05 -12.63
N PHE A 134 7.75 17.99 -13.43
CA PHE A 134 8.57 17.90 -14.64
C PHE A 134 8.16 18.97 -15.67
N GLY A 135 9.13 19.79 -16.06
CA GLY A 135 8.96 20.80 -17.10
C GLY A 135 8.91 20.15 -18.49
N THR A 136 7.89 20.54 -19.25
CA THR A 136 7.83 20.36 -20.71
C THR A 136 8.87 21.28 -21.34
N ALA A 137 9.83 20.71 -22.07
CA ALA A 137 10.66 21.45 -23.01
C ALA A 137 10.22 21.06 -24.42
N GLU A 138 9.84 22.09 -25.20
CA GLU A 138 9.53 22.03 -26.63
C GLU A 138 10.71 21.54 -27.49
#